data_AF-A0A7S0QFC0-F1
#
_entry.id   AF-A0A7S0QFC0-F1
#
_cell.length_a   1.000
_cell.length_b   1.000
_cell.length_c   1.000
_cell.angle_alpha   90.00
_cell.angle_beta   90.00
_cell.angle_gamma   90.00
#
_symmetry.space_group_name_H-M   'P 1'
#
loop_
_entity.id
_entity.type
_entity.pdbx_description
1 polymer ?
#
loop_
_entity_poly.entity_id
_entity_poly.type
_entity_poly.pdbx_seq_one_letter_code
_entity_poly.pdbx_strand_id
1 'polypeptide(L)'
;FDEVKTRKSARIGTSQENPRQLEPSSNPDENPLVLDIISRDTTRHPQSLPSNRDELDDGEQNVYDSLHKIRNSLAETEGTEPYMVVQNRSLIEMVRMRPVNHVELISVWGMGPVRVEKYGTILLQALHEEAHKGL
;
A
#
# COMPACT_ATOMS: atom_id res chain seq x y z
N PHE A 1 42.67 19.84 -51.29
CA PHE A 1 44.12 19.83 -51.11
C PHE A 1 44.40 20.68 -49.89
N ASP A 2 44.55 20.16 -48.67
CA ASP A 2 45.04 18.87 -48.14
C ASP A 2 44.31 18.61 -46.81
N GLU A 3 43.84 17.41 -46.46
CA GLU A 3 44.59 16.21 -46.03
C GLU A 3 45.32 16.39 -44.66
N VAL A 4 44.67 15.87 -43.59
CA VAL A 4 45.19 15.00 -42.51
C VAL A 4 46.30 15.52 -41.56
N LYS A 5 46.07 15.45 -40.22
CA LYS A 5 46.62 14.44 -39.27
C LYS A 5 46.82 14.89 -37.79
N THR A 6 46.11 14.18 -36.89
CA THR A 6 46.49 13.65 -35.55
C THR A 6 47.06 14.51 -34.40
N ARG A 7 46.51 14.32 -33.18
CA ARG A 7 47.04 13.59 -31.98
C ARG A 7 46.18 13.99 -30.75
N LYS A 8 45.42 13.11 -30.07
CA LYS A 8 45.72 12.06 -29.05
C LYS A 8 45.83 12.58 -27.59
N SER A 9 45.13 11.87 -26.70
CA SER A 9 45.27 11.72 -25.22
C SER A 9 44.56 12.75 -24.33
N ALA A 10 44.02 12.44 -23.15
CA ALA A 10 43.60 11.23 -22.45
C ALA A 10 42.99 11.72 -21.11
N ARG A 11 41.90 11.15 -20.59
CA ARG A 11 41.49 11.31 -19.19
C ARG A 11 40.94 9.99 -18.62
N ILE A 12 41.65 9.57 -17.57
CA ILE A 12 41.41 8.64 -16.46
C ILE A 12 40.00 8.08 -16.16
N GLY A 13 39.97 6.83 -15.70
CA GLY A 13 38.86 6.22 -14.97
C GLY A 13 39.17 4.77 -14.60
N THR A 14 39.55 4.52 -13.36
CA THR A 14 39.93 3.21 -12.79
C THR A 14 38.71 2.32 -12.57
N SER A 15 38.76 1.09 -13.07
CA SER A 15 37.76 0.04 -12.90
C SER A 15 38.17 -0.88 -11.74
N GLN A 16 37.28 -1.09 -10.76
CA GLN A 16 37.44 -2.14 -9.76
C GLN A 16 36.60 -3.35 -10.15
N GLU A 17 37.25 -4.51 -10.25
CA GLU A 17 36.64 -5.82 -10.30
C GLU A 17 36.43 -6.35 -8.86
N ASN A 18 35.36 -7.10 -8.61
CA ASN A 18 35.32 -8.05 -7.49
C ASN A 18 34.56 -9.33 -7.92
N PRO A 19 35.09 -10.55 -7.68
CA PRO A 19 34.64 -11.79 -8.30
C PRO A 19 33.53 -12.53 -7.54
N ARG A 20 32.87 -13.43 -8.28
CA ARG A 20 31.77 -14.31 -7.89
C ARG A 20 32.19 -15.37 -6.85
N GLN A 21 31.37 -15.58 -5.83
CA GLN A 21 31.25 -16.82 -5.03
C GLN A 21 29.73 -17.06 -4.86
N LEU A 22 29.11 -17.92 -5.66
CA LEU A 22 28.80 -19.35 -5.41
C LEU A 22 27.76 -19.58 -4.29
N GLU A 23 26.55 -19.89 -4.75
CA GLU A 23 25.33 -20.32 -4.05
C GLU A 23 25.55 -21.56 -3.13
N PRO A 24 24.63 -21.85 -2.20
CA PRO A 24 23.87 -23.08 -2.44
C PRO A 24 22.36 -22.99 -2.09
N SER A 25 21.56 -23.35 -3.10
CA SER A 25 20.51 -24.37 -3.11
C SER A 25 19.58 -24.52 -1.89
N SER A 26 18.27 -24.34 -2.15
CA SER A 26 17.06 -24.98 -1.55
C SER A 26 15.95 -23.90 -1.46
N ASN A 27 14.81 -23.89 -2.17
CA ASN A 27 13.96 -24.91 -2.79
C ASN A 27 13.17 -24.30 -3.97
N PRO A 28 12.76 -25.07 -5.00
CA PRO A 28 12.07 -24.57 -6.18
C PRO A 28 10.54 -24.41 -6.08
N ASP A 29 9.89 -24.52 -4.91
CA ASP A 29 8.44 -24.78 -4.91
C ASP A 29 7.48 -23.61 -4.63
N GLU A 30 7.85 -22.47 -4.03
CA GLU A 30 6.83 -21.42 -3.76
C GLU A 30 7.38 -19.99 -3.87
N ASN A 31 7.17 -19.35 -5.03
CA ASN A 31 6.49 -18.06 -5.16
C ASN A 31 6.71 -17.43 -6.55
N PRO A 32 5.72 -17.52 -7.46
CA PRO A 32 5.73 -16.68 -8.65
C PRO A 32 4.38 -15.98 -8.81
N LEU A 33 4.10 -14.94 -8.01
CA LEU A 33 3.11 -13.95 -8.43
C LEU A 33 3.72 -12.55 -8.40
N VAL A 34 4.26 -12.25 -9.58
CA VAL A 34 4.42 -10.94 -10.19
C VAL A 34 3.36 -9.93 -9.71
N LEU A 35 3.82 -8.77 -9.22
CA LEU A 35 3.37 -7.51 -9.78
C LEU A 35 4.46 -6.45 -9.56
N ASP A 36 5.49 -6.55 -10.39
CA ASP A 36 6.20 -5.36 -10.85
C ASP A 36 5.20 -4.46 -11.61
N ILE A 37 5.46 -3.15 -11.66
CA ILE A 37 4.54 -2.05 -12.01
C ILE A 37 3.70 -1.68 -10.77
N ILE A 38 4.24 -0.96 -9.77
CA ILE A 38 4.58 0.47 -9.87
C ILE A 38 5.72 0.77 -8.89
N SER A 39 6.95 0.80 -9.37
CA SER A 39 8.08 1.38 -8.63
C SER A 39 7.88 2.89 -8.44
N ARG A 40 7.49 3.32 -7.23
CA ARG A 40 8.03 4.52 -6.56
C ARG A 40 8.01 4.32 -5.04
N ASP A 41 9.20 4.03 -4.53
CA ASP A 41 9.72 4.44 -3.23
C ASP A 41 8.69 4.93 -2.19
N THR A 42 8.37 4.10 -1.21
CA THR A 42 8.34 4.56 0.18
C THR A 42 8.67 3.38 1.09
N THR A 43 9.91 3.42 1.58
CA THR A 43 10.40 2.54 2.62
C THR A 43 9.47 2.49 3.85
N ARG A 44 9.37 1.29 4.45
CA ARG A 44 8.86 0.96 5.80
C ARG A 44 7.33 0.91 5.98
N HIS A 45 6.82 -0.30 6.13
CA HIS A 45 6.06 -0.61 7.35
C HIS A 45 6.37 -2.04 7.81
N PRO A 46 7.12 -2.23 8.92
CA PRO A 46 7.26 -3.52 9.56
C PRO A 46 5.98 -3.86 10.33
N GLN A 47 5.77 -5.16 10.54
CA GLN A 47 4.68 -5.81 11.30
C GLN A 47 3.40 -6.03 10.48
N SER A 48 3.23 -7.30 10.09
CA SER A 48 2.08 -7.87 9.39
C SER A 48 0.85 -7.72 10.28
N LEU A 49 0.13 -6.60 10.13
CA LEU A 49 -1.22 -6.50 10.64
C LEU A 49 -2.10 -7.55 9.92
N PRO A 50 -3.03 -8.18 10.66
CA PRO A 50 -3.91 -9.20 10.11
C PRO A 50 -4.56 -8.67 8.83
N SER A 51 -4.38 -9.39 7.73
CA SER A 51 -4.87 -8.95 6.41
C SER A 51 -6.27 -9.52 6.11
N ASN A 52 -6.82 -10.31 7.03
CA ASN A 52 -8.07 -11.04 6.84
C ASN A 52 -9.11 -10.71 7.91
N ARG A 53 -10.38 -10.77 7.48
CA ARG A 53 -11.55 -10.54 8.35
C ARG A 53 -11.65 -11.54 9.50
N ASP A 54 -11.20 -12.77 9.28
CA ASP A 54 -11.31 -13.89 10.24
C ASP A 54 -10.54 -13.63 11.54
N GLU A 55 -9.56 -12.73 11.50
CA GLU A 55 -8.72 -12.38 12.63
C GLU A 55 -9.37 -11.31 13.54
N LEU A 56 -10.52 -10.74 13.16
CA LEU A 56 -11.24 -9.69 13.89
C LEU A 56 -12.15 -10.27 14.98
N ASP A 57 -12.13 -9.67 16.16
CA ASP A 57 -13.08 -9.97 17.25
C ASP A 57 -14.52 -9.55 16.88
N ASP A 58 -15.55 -10.04 17.59
CA ASP A 58 -16.96 -9.70 17.34
C ASP A 58 -17.21 -8.19 17.25
N GLY A 59 -16.62 -7.41 18.16
CA GLY A 59 -16.76 -5.95 18.15
C GLY A 59 -16.08 -5.29 16.95
N GLU A 60 -15.01 -5.88 16.44
CA GLU A 60 -14.27 -5.40 15.28
C GLU A 60 -14.94 -5.81 13.97
N GLN A 61 -15.52 -7.01 13.91
CA GLN A 61 -16.30 -7.48 12.77
C GLN A 61 -17.51 -6.60 12.52
N ASN A 62 -18.18 -6.12 13.58
CA ASN A 62 -19.31 -5.20 13.43
C ASN A 62 -18.88 -3.88 12.78
N VAL A 63 -17.73 -3.34 13.18
CA VAL A 63 -17.20 -2.10 12.61
C VAL A 63 -16.71 -2.29 11.18
N TYR A 64 -16.07 -3.43 10.91
CA TYR A 64 -15.72 -3.82 9.56
C TYR A 64 -16.96 -3.91 8.66
N ASP A 65 -18.05 -4.52 9.12
CA ASP A 65 -19.30 -4.65 8.36
C ASP A 65 -19.92 -3.28 8.04
N SER A 66 -19.96 -2.37 9.01
CA SER A 66 -20.42 -0.99 8.81
C SER A 66 -19.56 -0.24 7.78
N LEU A 67 -18.24 -0.35 7.87
CA LEU A 67 -17.34 0.24 6.87
C LEU A 67 -17.49 -0.41 5.49
N HIS A 68 -17.71 -1.71 5.44
CA HIS A 68 -17.93 -2.46 4.20
C HIS A 68 -19.22 -2.01 3.49
N LYS A 69 -20.30 -1.79 4.24
CA LYS A 69 -21.55 -1.22 3.73
C LYS A 69 -21.36 0.19 3.19
N ILE A 70 -20.67 1.06 3.92
CA ILE A 70 -20.36 2.42 3.48
C ILE A 70 -19.52 2.42 2.20
N ARG A 71 -18.49 1.58 2.11
CA ARG A 71 -17.68 1.44 0.89
C ARG A 71 -18.53 1.03 -0.31
N ASN A 72 -19.46 0.09 -0.13
CA ASN A 72 -20.35 -0.32 -1.22
C ASN A 72 -21.25 0.83 -1.67
N SER A 73 -21.86 1.55 -0.74
CA SER A 73 -22.68 2.74 -1.05
C SER A 73 -21.90 3.83 -1.78
N LEU A 74 -20.65 4.08 -1.37
CA LEU A 74 -19.75 5.00 -2.07
C LEU A 74 -19.42 4.52 -3.49
N ALA A 75 -19.21 3.21 -3.67
CA ALA A 75 -18.92 2.62 -4.97
C ALA A 75 -20.11 2.73 -5.92
N GLU A 76 -21.32 2.47 -5.41
CA GLU A 76 -22.57 2.66 -6.15
C GLU A 76 -22.77 4.12 -6.56
N THR A 77 -22.48 5.06 -5.65
CA THR A 77 -22.59 6.50 -5.91
C THR A 77 -21.59 6.97 -6.98
N GLU A 78 -20.37 6.46 -6.95
CA GLU A 78 -19.31 6.80 -7.91
C GLU A 78 -19.39 5.96 -9.21
N GLY A 79 -20.31 5.00 -9.29
CA GLY A 79 -20.43 4.07 -10.43
C GLY A 79 -19.18 3.20 -10.62
N THR A 80 -18.48 2.87 -9.54
CA THR A 80 -17.22 2.13 -9.55
C THR A 80 -17.31 0.86 -8.70
N GLU A 81 -16.27 0.03 -8.75
CA GLU A 81 -16.21 -1.16 -7.92
C GLU A 81 -15.74 -0.83 -6.49
N PRO A 82 -16.24 -1.53 -5.45
CA PRO A 82 -15.93 -1.19 -4.06
C PRO A 82 -14.44 -1.18 -3.73
N TYR A 83 -13.66 -2.08 -4.33
CA TYR A 83 -12.21 -2.12 -4.12
C TYR A 83 -11.48 -0.91 -4.71
N MET A 84 -12.06 -0.24 -5.71
CA MET A 84 -11.51 1.00 -6.27
C MET A 84 -11.72 2.20 -5.32
N VAL A 85 -12.77 2.17 -4.51
CA VAL A 85 -13.02 3.18 -3.46
C VAL A 85 -12.07 2.99 -2.30
N VAL A 86 -12.06 1.80 -1.66
CA VAL A 86 -11.15 1.45 -0.55
C VAL A 86 -10.84 -0.04 -0.63
N GLN A 87 -9.57 -0.41 -0.49
CA GLN A 87 -9.20 -1.83 -0.50
C GLN A 87 -9.61 -2.54 0.78
N ASN A 88 -9.81 -3.86 0.69
CA ASN A 88 -10.23 -4.65 1.85
C ASN A 88 -9.23 -4.57 3.01
N ARG A 89 -7.93 -4.62 2.70
CA ARG A 89 -6.85 -4.45 3.66
C ARG A 89 -6.94 -3.10 4.38
N SER A 90 -7.24 -2.03 3.66
CA SER A 90 -7.42 -0.69 4.24
C SER A 90 -8.59 -0.65 5.23
N LEU A 91 -9.68 -1.36 4.95
CA LEU A 91 -10.81 -1.44 5.90
C LEU A 91 -10.40 -2.16 7.19
N ILE A 92 -9.70 -3.28 7.09
CA ILE A 92 -9.22 -4.04 8.25
C ILE A 92 -8.26 -3.18 9.09
N GLU A 93 -7.36 -2.47 8.42
CA GLU A 93 -6.46 -1.51 9.06
C GLU A 93 -7.19 -0.38 9.77
N MET A 94 -8.24 0.19 9.17
CA MET A 94 -9.07 1.22 9.83
C MET A 94 -9.76 0.68 11.08
N VAL A 95 -10.24 -0.56 11.04
CA VAL A 95 -10.91 -1.21 12.18
C VAL A 95 -9.94 -1.37 13.35
N ARG A 96 -8.68 -1.72 13.06
CA ARG A 96 -7.62 -1.89 14.06
C ARG A 96 -7.09 -0.57 14.60
N MET A 97 -6.77 0.37 13.71
CA MET A 97 -6.18 1.65 14.10
C MET A 97 -7.20 2.64 14.67
N ARG A 98 -8.50 2.48 14.34
CA ARG A 98 -9.60 3.36 14.77
C ARG A 98 -9.25 4.85 14.61
N PRO A 99 -8.88 5.29 13.39
CA PRO A 99 -8.49 6.68 13.17
C PRO A 99 -9.65 7.60 13.54
N VAL A 100 -9.35 8.67 14.30
CA VAL A 100 -10.37 9.65 14.71
C VAL A 100 -10.32 10.92 13.87
N ASN A 101 -9.29 11.08 13.03
CA ASN A 101 -9.09 12.26 12.19
C ASN A 101 -8.53 11.90 10.81
N HIS A 102 -8.63 12.83 9.84
CA HIS A 102 -8.08 12.67 8.48
C HIS A 102 -6.57 12.40 8.47
N VAL A 103 -5.82 12.97 9.41
CA VAL A 103 -4.36 12.76 9.52
C VAL A 103 -4.03 11.29 9.82
N GLU A 104 -4.79 10.66 10.73
CA GLU A 104 -4.60 9.25 11.04
C GLU A 104 -5.09 8.35 9.91
N LEU A 105 -6.17 8.75 9.23
CA LEU A 105 -6.61 8.05 8.02
C LEU A 105 -5.53 8.01 6.94
N ILE A 106 -4.71 9.06 6.79
CA ILE A 106 -3.60 9.08 5.82
C ILE A 106 -2.54 8.03 6.15
N SER A 107 -2.41 7.65 7.42
CA SER A 107 -1.48 6.61 7.87
C SER A 107 -2.00 5.20 7.57
N VAL A 108 -3.29 5.05 7.23
CA VAL A 108 -3.86 3.78 6.77
C VAL A 108 -3.30 3.42 5.40
N TRP A 109 -2.89 2.15 5.27
CA TRP A 109 -2.38 1.62 4.00
C TRP A 109 -3.39 1.83 2.86
N GLY A 110 -2.94 2.45 1.76
CA GLY A 110 -3.79 2.72 0.59
C GLY A 110 -4.77 3.89 0.74
N MET A 111 -4.73 4.63 1.85
CA MET A 111 -5.50 5.87 2.07
C MET A 111 -4.64 7.09 1.85
N GLY A 112 -4.31 7.37 0.58
CA GLY A 112 -3.62 8.60 0.22
C GLY A 112 -4.49 9.87 0.41
N PRO A 113 -3.88 11.06 0.33
CA PRO A 113 -4.55 12.33 0.59
C PRO A 113 -5.79 12.55 -0.29
N VAL A 114 -5.74 12.18 -1.58
CA VAL A 114 -6.88 12.30 -2.51
C VAL A 114 -8.08 11.47 -2.05
N ARG A 115 -7.84 10.25 -1.55
CA ARG A 115 -8.89 9.33 -1.12
C ARG A 115 -9.47 9.77 0.22
N VAL A 116 -8.62 10.27 1.11
CA VAL A 116 -9.02 10.84 2.41
C VAL A 116 -9.82 12.12 2.23
N GLU A 117 -9.45 12.98 1.28
CA GLU A 117 -10.24 14.18 0.96
C GLU A 117 -11.64 13.83 0.46
N LYS A 118 -11.75 12.82 -0.42
CA LYS A 118 -13.04 12.39 -0.97
C LYS A 118 -13.92 11.63 0.01
N TYR A 119 -13.37 10.64 0.70
CA TYR A 119 -14.16 9.67 1.48
C TYR A 119 -13.88 9.71 2.98
N GLY A 120 -12.83 10.42 3.42
CA GLY A 120 -12.37 10.38 4.80
C GLY A 120 -13.43 10.83 5.80
N THR A 121 -14.17 11.90 5.52
CA THR A 121 -15.25 12.37 6.41
C THR A 121 -16.33 11.32 6.62
N ILE A 122 -16.74 10.63 5.55
CA ILE A 122 -17.78 9.59 5.59
C ILE A 122 -17.27 8.35 6.33
N LEU A 123 -16.01 7.97 6.12
CA LEU A 123 -15.38 6.84 6.81
C LEU A 123 -15.18 7.12 8.31
N LEU A 124 -14.74 8.33 8.69
CA LEU A 124 -14.61 8.73 10.09
C LEU A 124 -15.96 8.75 10.81
N GLN A 125 -17.00 9.23 10.13
CA GLN A 125 -18.35 9.21 10.68
C GLN A 125 -18.79 7.78 10.98
N ALA A 126 -18.60 6.85 10.03
CA ALA A 126 -18.94 5.44 10.23
C ALA A 126 -18.18 4.81 11.41
N LEU A 127 -16.89 5.12 11.56
CA LEU A 127 -16.07 4.67 12.69
C LEU A 127 -16.59 5.21 14.03
N HIS A 128 -17.00 6.48 14.06
CA HIS A 128 -17.54 7.12 15.25
C HIS A 128 -18.91 6.55 15.65
N GLU A 129 -19.81 6.35 14.68
CA GLU A 129 -21.13 5.78 14.93
C GLU A 129 -21.05 4.38 15.56
N GLU A 130 -20.12 3.54 15.12
CA GLU A 130 -19.94 2.22 15.70
C GLU A 130 -19.32 2.25 17.10
N ALA A 131 -18.47 3.23 17.40
CA ALA A 131 -17.94 3.42 18.76
C ALA A 131 -19.07 3.75 19.77
N HIS A 132 -20.15 4.39 19.32
CA HIS A 132 -21.28 4.77 20.17
C HIS A 132 -22.36 3.67 20.33
N LYS A 133 -22.39 2.66 19.46
CA LYS A 133 -23.36 1.55 19.55
C LYS A 133 -22.97 0.43 20.53
N GLY A 134 -21.74 0.46 21.05
CA GLY A 134 -21.22 -0.53 22.01
C GLY A 134 -21.49 -0.22 23.48
N LEU A 135 -22.39 0.73 23.79
CA LEU A 135 -22.83 1.12 25.14
C LEU A 135 -24.29 0.74 25.35
#